data_AF-A0A1E5V1Y3-F1
#
_entry.id   AF-A0A1E5V1Y3-F1
#
_cell.length_a   1.000
_cell.length_b   1.000
_cell.length_c   1.000
_cell.angle_alpha   90.00
_cell.angle_beta   90.00
_cell.angle_gamma   90.00
#
_symmetry.space_group_name_H-M   'P 1'
#
loop_
_entity.id
_entity.type
_entity.pdbx_description
1 polymer ?
#
loop_
_entity_poly.entity_id
_entity_poly.type
_entity_poly.pdbx_seq_one_letter_code
_entity_poly.pdbx_strand_id
1 'polypeptide(L)'
;MQAAAAAAVRHPCLLAASAGRSRCRPSRTVRMALHEDGPSVTIVGATSTVGQEFLRVITDRDFPYRSLRLLASERSAGKHLAIEDREYIV
;
A
#
# COMPACT_ATOMS: atom_id res chain seq x y z
N MET A 1 8.36 59.34 -0.13
CA MET A 1 6.97 59.56 -0.56
C MET A 1 6.57 58.42 -1.50
N GLN A 2 5.62 57.57 -1.05
CA GLN A 2 4.70 56.65 -1.76
C GLN A 2 5.30 55.62 -2.75
N ALA A 3 5.12 54.29 -2.70
CA ALA A 3 4.03 53.36 -2.34
C ALA A 3 2.86 53.24 -3.36
N ALA A 4 2.84 52.12 -4.12
CA ALA A 4 1.68 51.36 -4.67
C ALA A 4 2.25 50.10 -5.39
N ALA A 5 2.02 48.83 -5.03
CA ALA A 5 0.83 48.01 -4.77
C ALA A 5 0.15 47.41 -6.04
N ALA A 6 0.37 46.11 -6.29
CA ALA A 6 -0.50 45.18 -7.04
C ALA A 6 -0.10 43.72 -6.67
N ALA A 7 -0.87 43.06 -5.79
CA ALA A 7 -1.87 42.02 -6.09
C ALA A 7 -1.25 40.62 -6.36
N ALA A 8 -1.19 39.76 -5.34
CA ALA A 8 -2.01 38.53 -5.18
C ALA A 8 -1.73 37.49 -6.28
N VAL A 9 -1.11 36.33 -6.00
CA VAL A 9 -1.80 35.17 -5.41
C VAL A 9 -0.86 34.42 -4.46
N ARG A 10 -1.15 34.51 -3.16
CA ARG A 10 -0.71 33.52 -2.17
C ARG A 10 -1.78 32.44 -2.14
N HIS A 11 -1.44 31.19 -2.43
CA HIS A 11 -2.34 30.07 -2.15
C HIS A 11 -2.29 29.81 -0.64
N PRO A 12 -3.36 30.13 0.10
CA PRO A 12 -3.51 29.73 1.48
C PRO A 12 -4.20 28.38 1.44
N CYS A 13 -3.45 27.29 1.27
CA CYS A 13 -4.00 26.00 1.66
C CYS A 13 -3.84 25.88 3.19
N LEU A 14 -4.68 26.67 3.86
CA LEU A 14 -5.00 26.59 5.27
C LEU A 14 -5.58 25.20 5.54
N LEU A 15 -4.87 24.44 6.36
CA LEU A 15 -5.39 23.92 7.62
C LEU A 15 -6.93 23.86 7.72
N ALA A 16 -7.52 22.67 7.55
CA ALA A 16 -8.57 22.13 8.42
C ALA A 16 -9.11 20.80 7.88
N ALA A 17 -8.79 19.71 8.55
CA ALA A 17 -9.80 18.75 9.04
C ALA A 17 -9.11 17.72 9.93
N SER A 18 -8.95 18.09 11.21
CA SER A 18 -9.08 17.13 12.28
C SER A 18 -10.47 16.49 12.19
N ALA A 19 -10.57 15.34 11.53
CA ALA A 19 -11.74 14.47 11.61
C ALA A 19 -11.25 13.05 11.85
N GLY A 20 -11.07 12.73 13.13
CA GLY A 20 -10.83 11.38 13.61
C GLY A 20 -9.50 10.78 13.18
N ARG A 21 -8.44 10.96 13.98
CA ARG A 21 -7.58 9.81 14.27
C ARG A 21 -8.47 8.82 15.00
N SER A 22 -9.26 8.05 14.24
CA SER A 22 -9.83 6.82 14.71
C SER A 22 -8.63 6.06 15.25
N ARG A 23 -8.55 5.99 16.58
CA ARG A 23 -7.75 4.98 17.24
C ARG A 23 -8.34 3.69 16.71
N CYS A 24 -7.75 3.17 15.63
CA CYS A 24 -7.94 1.80 15.25
C CYS A 24 -7.47 1.03 16.47
N ARG A 25 -8.44 0.70 17.31
CA ARG A 25 -8.30 -0.31 18.34
C ARG A 25 -8.63 -1.55 17.53
N PRO A 26 -7.65 -2.22 16.88
CA PRO A 26 -7.98 -3.39 16.11
C PRO A 26 -8.66 -4.35 17.07
N SER A 27 -9.85 -4.76 16.67
CA SER A 27 -10.60 -5.84 17.28
C SER A 27 -9.60 -6.97 17.60
N ARG A 28 -9.67 -7.46 18.84
CA ARG A 28 -8.75 -8.46 19.43
C ARG A 28 -8.91 -9.86 18.80
N THR A 29 -9.37 -9.90 17.54
CA THR A 29 -9.61 -11.09 16.73
C THR A 29 -9.23 -10.69 15.31
N VAL A 30 -7.91 -10.68 15.05
CA VAL A 30 -7.41 -10.45 13.70
C VAL A 30 -7.77 -11.68 12.89
N ARG A 31 -8.82 -11.58 12.08
CA ARG A 31 -9.15 -12.61 11.09
C ARG A 31 -8.13 -12.47 9.97
N MET A 32 -7.42 -13.56 9.73
CA MET A 32 -6.36 -13.70 8.75
C MET A 32 -7.05 -13.87 7.36
N ALA A 33 -6.95 -12.87 6.46
CA ALA A 33 -7.40 -12.87 5.04
C ALA A 33 -7.30 -11.44 4.44
N LEU A 34 -7.72 -11.27 3.18
CA LEU A 34 -8.02 -9.97 2.57
C LEU A 34 -8.95 -9.15 3.49
N HIS A 35 -8.44 -8.04 4.03
CA HIS A 35 -9.15 -7.21 5.01
C HIS A 35 -9.07 -5.74 4.60
N GLU A 36 -10.19 -5.03 4.59
CA GLU A 36 -10.25 -3.61 4.22
C GLU A 36 -9.43 -2.71 5.16
N ASP A 37 -9.44 -2.99 6.47
CA ASP A 37 -8.57 -2.36 7.47
C ASP A 37 -7.11 -2.89 7.49
N GLY A 38 -6.74 -3.77 6.57
CA GLY A 38 -5.41 -4.38 6.51
C GLY A 38 -4.31 -3.43 5.99
N PRO A 39 -3.02 -3.74 6.22
CA PRO A 39 -1.90 -3.02 5.62
C PRO A 39 -1.86 -3.19 4.08
N SER A 40 -1.34 -2.17 3.37
CA SER A 40 -0.93 -2.31 1.97
C SER A 40 0.47 -2.89 1.97
N VAL A 41 0.63 -4.03 1.32
CA VAL A 41 1.90 -4.75 1.26
C VAL A 41 2.45 -4.64 -0.16
N THR A 42 3.75 -4.36 -0.27
CA THR A 42 4.49 -4.43 -1.53
C THR A 42 5.70 -5.32 -1.33
N ILE A 43 5.86 -6.33 -2.20
CA ILE A 43 7.00 -7.25 -2.18
C ILE A 43 7.92 -6.88 -3.33
N VAL A 44 9.14 -6.46 -3.00
CA VAL A 44 10.19 -6.18 -3.98
C VAL A 44 11.02 -7.46 -4.17
N GLY A 45 11.22 -7.86 -5.43
CA GLY A 45 11.91 -9.10 -5.75
C GLY A 45 11.01 -10.33 -5.62
N ALA A 46 9.72 -10.21 -5.93
CA ALA A 46 8.75 -11.32 -5.84
C ALA A 46 9.14 -12.56 -6.67
N THR A 47 9.97 -12.39 -7.70
CA THR A 47 10.49 -13.48 -8.54
C THR A 47 11.71 -14.22 -7.97
N SER A 48 12.29 -13.72 -6.88
CA SER A 48 13.42 -14.40 -6.23
C SER A 48 12.95 -15.61 -5.41
N THR A 49 13.87 -16.51 -5.06
CA THR A 49 13.58 -17.65 -4.18
C THR A 49 12.97 -17.21 -2.86
N VAL A 50 13.48 -16.12 -2.28
CA VAL A 50 12.96 -15.55 -1.04
C VAL A 50 11.58 -14.94 -1.25
N GLY A 51 11.38 -14.22 -2.35
CA GLY A 51 10.08 -13.61 -2.67
C GLY A 51 8.98 -14.64 -2.89
N GLN A 52 9.28 -15.74 -3.58
CA GLN A 52 8.34 -16.85 -3.78
C GLN A 52 7.97 -17.55 -2.48
N GLU A 53 8.95 -17.77 -1.59
CA GLU A 53 8.67 -18.37 -0.28
C GLU A 53 7.88 -17.42 0.62
N PHE A 54 8.17 -16.11 0.55
CA PHE A 54 7.41 -15.11 1.28
C PHE A 54 5.94 -15.07 0.86
N LEU A 55 5.66 -15.24 -0.44
CA LEU A 55 4.30 -15.36 -0.96
C LEU A 55 3.59 -16.60 -0.42
N ARG A 56 4.26 -17.76 -0.40
CA ARG A 56 3.70 -18.98 0.22
C ARG A 56 3.37 -18.78 1.68
N VAL A 57 4.28 -18.18 2.46
CA VAL A 57 4.04 -17.91 3.88
C VAL A 57 2.88 -16.93 4.09
N ILE A 58 2.74 -15.91 3.24
CA ILE A 58 1.60 -14.99 3.32
C ILE A 58 0.27 -15.74 3.13
N THR A 59 0.19 -16.62 2.15
CA THR A 59 -0.99 -17.45 1.86
C THR A 59 -1.22 -18.49 2.96
N ASP A 60 -0.22 -19.28 3.32
CA ASP A 60 -0.33 -20.36 4.32
C ASP A 60 -0.69 -19.85 5.72
N ARG A 61 -0.35 -18.59 6.02
CA ARG A 61 -0.67 -17.93 7.30
C ARG A 61 -1.88 -17.02 7.23
N ASP A 62 -2.54 -16.96 6.08
CA ASP A 62 -3.68 -16.09 5.81
C ASP A 62 -3.39 -14.61 6.18
N PHE A 63 -2.16 -14.13 5.97
CA PHE A 63 -1.73 -12.83 6.50
C PHE A 63 -2.72 -11.70 6.16
N PRO A 64 -3.12 -10.83 7.12
CA PRO A 64 -4.10 -9.80 6.84
C PRO A 64 -3.50 -8.69 5.97
N TYR A 65 -4.01 -8.49 4.76
CA TYR A 65 -3.62 -7.39 3.88
C TYR A 65 -4.82 -6.80 3.13
N ARG A 66 -4.79 -5.50 2.84
CA ARG A 66 -5.83 -4.85 2.01
C ARG A 66 -5.50 -4.87 0.52
N SER A 67 -4.21 -4.85 0.20
CA SER A 67 -3.71 -4.81 -1.18
C SER A 67 -2.31 -5.41 -1.22
N LEU A 68 -2.04 -6.24 -2.21
CA LEU A 68 -0.73 -6.82 -2.48
C LEU A 68 -0.21 -6.32 -3.82
N ARG A 69 0.97 -5.70 -3.83
CA ARG A 69 1.69 -5.31 -5.06
C ARG A 69 2.99 -6.10 -5.14
N LEU A 70 3.24 -6.68 -6.31
CA LEU A 70 4.47 -7.42 -6.56
C LEU A 70 5.34 -6.58 -7.49
N LEU A 71 6.61 -6.44 -7.14
CA LEU A 71 7.59 -5.74 -7.95
C LEU A 71 8.76 -6.69 -8.19
N ALA A 72 9.28 -6.69 -9.42
CA ALA A 72 10.49 -7.41 -9.78
C ALA A 72 11.51 -6.46 -10.43
N SER A 73 12.71 -6.96 -10.67
CA SER A 73 13.69 -6.23 -11.48
C SER A 73 13.25 -6.19 -12.95
N GLU A 74 13.80 -5.26 -13.71
CA GLU A 74 13.51 -5.05 -15.14
C GLU A 74 13.61 -6.35 -15.96
N ARG A 75 14.63 -7.17 -15.72
CA ARG A 75 14.82 -8.48 -16.38
C ARG A 75 13.73 -9.52 -16.10
N SER A 76 12.89 -9.27 -15.10
CA SER A 76 11.78 -10.13 -14.71
C SER A 76 10.42 -9.47 -14.98
N ALA A 77 10.39 -8.27 -15.56
CA ALA A 77 9.16 -7.60 -15.94
C ALA A 77 8.39 -8.40 -17.00
N GLY A 78 7.06 -8.37 -16.92
CA GLY A 78 6.13 -9.11 -17.77
C GLY A 78 5.93 -10.57 -17.37
N LYS A 79 6.51 -11.04 -16.26
CA LYS A 79 6.29 -12.42 -15.80
C LYS A 79 4.95 -12.54 -15.08
N HIS A 80 4.25 -13.64 -15.34
CA HIS A 80 3.01 -13.97 -14.69
C HIS A 80 3.31 -14.84 -13.46
N LEU A 81 2.83 -14.42 -12.30
CA LEU A 81 2.91 -15.12 -11.02
C LEU A 81 1.50 -15.49 -10.61
N ALA A 82 1.20 -16.80 -10.62
CA ALA A 82 -0.01 -17.34 -10.03
C ALA A 82 0.19 -17.46 -8.52
N ILE A 83 -0.62 -16.75 -7.74
CA ILE A 83 -0.63 -16.79 -6.28
C ILE A 83 -2.09 -16.99 -5.88
N GLU A 84 -2.35 -18.10 -5.18
CA GLU A 84 -3.72 -18.58 -4.91
C GLU A 84 -4.52 -18.65 -6.23
N ASP A 85 -5.71 -18.04 -6.26
CA ASP A 85 -6.61 -17.96 -7.41
C ASP A 85 -6.43 -16.66 -8.21
N ARG A 86 -5.29 -15.96 -8.06
CA ARG A 86 -5.03 -14.67 -8.67
C ARG A 86 -3.74 -14.68 -9.49
N GLU A 87 -3.80 -14.06 -10.66
CA GLU A 87 -2.65 -13.85 -11.52
C GLU A 87 -2.12 -12.43 -11.37
N TYR A 88 -0.81 -12.32 -11.13
CA TYR A 88 -0.10 -11.06 -11.00
C TYR A 88 0.95 -10.92 -12.08
N ILE A 89 1.03 -9.74 -12.69
CA ILE A 89 2.09 -9.37 -13.63
C ILE A 89 3.08 -8.49 -12.87
N VAL A 90 4.36 -8.87 -12.88
CA VAL A 90 5.48 -8.13 -12.25
C VAL A 90 6.37 -7.44 -13.26
#